data_AF-A0AAE1P4Q9-F1
#
_entry.id   AF-A0AAE1P4Q9-F1
#
_cell.length_a   1.000
_cell.length_b   1.000
_cell.length_c   1.000
_cell.angle_alpha   90.00
_cell.angle_beta   90.00
_cell.angle_gamma   90.00
#
_symmetry.space_group_name_H-M   'P 1'
#
loop_
_entity.id
_entity.type
_entity.pdbx_description
1 polymer ?
#
loop_
_entity_poly.entity_id
_entity_poly.type
_entity_poly.pdbx_seq_one_letter_code
_entity_poly.pdbx_strand_id
1 'polypeptide(L)'
;MTDIGVGVSDSLLTSFEDDTTVSLPTTSAEEVSCLQQDVDAVYATSNMQFNEEKFELLRHGHNQEIKEIMLHTEGGQGITPQPHFKCLGVQLSEHCSIQYHIGEAVKKARTFTSREPETLLILWRASVQPLLD
;
A
#
# COMPACT_ATOMS: atom_id res chain seq x y z
N MET A 1 17.29 -22.80 1.63
CA MET A 1 16.17 -21.88 1.36
C MET A 1 15.44 -21.76 2.69
N THR A 2 15.62 -20.65 3.39
CA THR A 2 14.93 -20.41 4.67
C THR A 2 13.49 -20.10 4.33
N ASP A 3 12.57 -20.88 4.87
CA ASP A 3 11.14 -20.72 4.58
C ASP A 3 10.61 -19.54 5.42
N ILE A 4 10.37 -18.41 4.77
CA ILE A 4 9.74 -17.25 5.39
C ILE A 4 8.27 -17.65 5.55
N GLY A 5 7.78 -17.72 6.79
CA GLY A 5 6.42 -18.20 7.08
C GLY A 5 6.36 -19.41 8.00
N VAL A 6 7.49 -19.91 8.49
CA VAL A 6 7.49 -20.88 9.59
C VAL A 6 6.82 -20.24 10.80
N GLY A 7 5.61 -20.69 11.13
CA GLY A 7 4.82 -20.17 12.25
C GLY A 7 3.73 -19.18 11.87
N VAL A 8 3.60 -18.81 10.59
CA VAL A 8 2.44 -18.03 10.09
C VAL A 8 1.28 -18.99 9.85
N SER A 9 0.16 -18.80 10.55
CA SER A 9 -1.00 -19.71 10.49
C SER A 9 -2.24 -19.08 9.88
N ASP A 10 -2.52 -17.83 10.21
CA ASP A 10 -3.82 -17.20 9.92
C ASP A 10 -3.75 -16.28 8.71
N SER A 11 -2.60 -15.64 8.53
CA SER A 11 -2.38 -14.62 7.50
C SER A 11 -1.91 -15.19 6.16
N LEU A 12 -2.28 -14.50 5.09
CA LEU A 12 -1.71 -14.70 3.76
C LEU A 12 -0.36 -14.01 3.69
N LEU A 13 0.69 -14.82 3.51
CA LEU A 13 2.06 -14.40 3.33
C LEU A 13 2.44 -14.43 1.85
N THR A 14 2.96 -13.32 1.34
CA THR A 14 3.56 -13.27 0.02
C THR A 14 4.93 -12.63 0.11
N SER A 15 5.94 -13.24 -0.50
CA SER A 15 7.30 -12.69 -0.57
C SER A 15 7.78 -12.63 -2.01
N PHE A 16 8.48 -11.55 -2.35
CA PHE A 16 9.11 -11.37 -3.64
C PHE A 16 10.42 -10.60 -3.45
N GLU A 17 11.53 -11.22 -3.86
CA GLU A 17 12.89 -10.70 -3.63
C GLU A 17 13.13 -10.35 -2.16
N ASP A 18 13.26 -9.06 -1.82
CA ASP A 18 13.45 -8.54 -0.46
C ASP A 18 12.15 -8.04 0.21
N ASP A 19 11.05 -7.95 -0.54
CA ASP A 19 9.77 -7.51 -0.02
C ASP A 19 8.94 -8.69 0.51
N THR A 20 8.41 -8.54 1.72
CA THR A 20 7.50 -9.51 2.36
C THR A 20 6.23 -8.80 2.79
N THR A 21 5.08 -9.37 2.45
CA THR A 21 3.75 -8.84 2.81
C THR A 21 2.99 -9.89 3.59
N VAL A 22 2.44 -9.49 4.73
CA VAL A 22 1.52 -10.28 5.57
C VAL A 22 0.16 -9.61 5.51
N SER A 23 -0.89 -10.36 5.19
CA SER A 23 -2.24 -9.81 5.07
C SER A 23 -3.28 -10.75 5.66
N LEU A 24 -4.20 -10.19 6.45
CA LEU A 24 -5.31 -10.92 7.05
C LEU A 24 -6.60 -10.10 6.92
N PRO A 25 -7.69 -10.68 6.39
CA PRO A 25 -9.01 -10.09 6.51
C PRO A 25 -9.46 -10.13 7.98
N THR A 26 -9.65 -8.96 8.59
CA THR A 26 -10.03 -8.85 10.00
C THR A 26 -11.43 -8.27 10.16
N THR A 27 -12.25 -8.96 10.95
CA THR A 27 -13.61 -8.64 11.38
C THR A 27 -13.75 -8.54 12.89
N SER A 28 -12.73 -9.00 13.65
CA SER A 28 -12.67 -8.88 15.11
C SER A 28 -11.29 -8.45 15.62
N ALA A 29 -11.21 -8.08 16.90
CA ALA A 29 -9.96 -7.70 17.55
C ALA A 29 -9.03 -8.91 17.76
N GLU A 30 -9.60 -10.10 17.97
CA GLU A 30 -8.85 -11.34 18.10
C GLU A 30 -8.06 -11.65 16.83
N GLU A 31 -8.65 -11.44 15.65
CA GLU A 31 -7.97 -11.64 14.37
C GLU A 31 -6.81 -10.65 14.17
N VAL A 32 -6.93 -9.40 14.66
CA VAL A 32 -5.80 -8.46 14.67
C VAL A 32 -4.68 -8.96 15.57
N SER A 33 -5.00 -9.61 16.69
CA SER A 33 -3.99 -10.23 17.54
C SER A 33 -3.33 -11.44 16.87
N CYS A 34 -4.07 -12.24 16.09
CA CYS A 34 -3.48 -13.32 15.29
C CYS A 34 -2.54 -12.74 14.21
N LEU A 35 -2.95 -11.66 13.54
CA LEU A 35 -2.08 -10.96 12.58
C LEU A 35 -0.77 -10.48 13.24
N GLN A 36 -0.81 -9.95 14.47
CA GLN A 36 0.41 -9.59 15.19
C GLN A 36 1.29 -10.81 15.47
N GLN A 37 0.70 -11.94 15.88
CA GLN A 37 1.47 -13.18 16.11
C GLN A 37 2.13 -13.70 14.84
N ASP A 38 1.44 -13.62 13.70
CA ASP A 38 2.00 -13.99 12.40
C ASP A 38 3.16 -13.06 12.00
N VAL A 39 3.01 -11.74 12.25
CA VAL A 39 4.09 -10.76 12.04
C VAL A 39 5.29 -11.07 12.93
N ASP A 40 5.07 -11.41 14.20
CA ASP A 40 6.12 -11.83 15.14
C ASP A 40 6.82 -13.11 14.68
N ALA A 41 6.09 -14.06 14.11
CA ALA A 41 6.66 -15.28 13.53
C ALA A 41 7.55 -14.98 12.31
N VAL A 42 7.15 -14.01 11.47
CA VAL A 42 7.99 -13.54 10.36
C VAL A 42 9.29 -12.93 10.88
N TYR A 43 9.25 -12.09 11.92
CA TYR A 43 10.44 -11.52 12.55
C TYR A 43 11.39 -12.58 13.12
N ALA A 44 10.85 -13.65 13.73
CA ALA A 44 11.63 -14.72 14.32
C ALA A 44 12.43 -15.58 13.31
N THR A 45 12.31 -15.30 12.00
CA THR A 45 13.03 -16.01 10.96
C THR A 45 14.53 -15.74 11.06
N SER A 46 15.30 -16.73 11.52
CA SER A 46 16.70 -16.63 12.00
C SER A 46 17.75 -16.05 11.05
N ASN A 47 17.41 -15.82 9.77
CA ASN A 47 18.34 -15.41 8.73
C ASN A 47 17.93 -14.11 8.02
N MET A 48 16.90 -13.41 8.52
CA MET A 48 16.43 -12.16 7.92
C MET A 48 16.47 -11.03 8.94
N GLN A 49 16.93 -9.87 8.49
CA GLN A 49 16.92 -8.65 9.29
C GLN A 49 16.02 -7.65 8.58
N PHE A 50 14.85 -7.40 9.16
CA PHE A 50 13.89 -6.46 8.61
C PHE A 50 14.26 -5.03 8.98
N ASN A 51 14.06 -4.10 8.04
CA ASN A 51 14.25 -2.68 8.32
C ASN A 51 12.95 -2.09 8.88
N GLU A 52 12.86 -1.96 10.20
CA GLU A 52 11.68 -1.43 10.91
C GLU A 52 11.23 -0.05 10.40
N GLU A 53 12.15 0.81 9.95
CA GLU A 53 11.82 2.15 9.43
C GLU A 53 11.07 2.11 8.09
N LYS A 54 11.12 0.97 7.38
CA LYS A 54 10.48 0.78 6.07
C LYS A 54 9.16 0.03 6.15
N PHE A 55 8.63 -0.25 7.35
CA PHE A 55 7.36 -0.94 7.48
C PHE A 55 6.22 -0.05 6.97
N GLU A 56 5.44 -0.60 6.06
CA GLU A 56 4.24 0.02 5.52
C GLU A 56 3.03 -0.76 6.01
N LEU A 57 2.08 -0.05 6.63
CA LEU A 57 0.80 -0.62 7.07
C LEU A 57 -0.34 0.01 6.30
N LEU A 58 -1.14 -0.84 5.65
CA LEU A 58 -2.37 -0.43 4.98
C LEU A 58 -3.58 -1.07 5.67
N ARG A 59 -4.61 -0.27 5.96
CA ARG A 59 -5.85 -0.73 6.60
C ARG A 59 -7.05 -0.51 5.69
N HIS A 60 -7.50 -1.57 5.03
CA HIS A 60 -8.68 -1.53 4.17
C HIS A 60 -9.97 -1.84 4.95
N GLY A 61 -11.10 -1.23 4.56
CA GLY A 61 -12.43 -1.53 5.10
C GLY A 61 -13.09 -0.40 5.88
N HIS A 62 -14.27 -0.68 6.45
CA HIS A 62 -15.15 0.31 7.08
C HIS A 62 -15.16 0.28 8.62
N ASN A 63 -14.68 -0.79 9.24
CA ASN A 63 -14.72 -0.94 10.70
C ASN A 63 -13.61 -0.10 11.35
N GLN A 64 -13.97 1.08 11.88
CA GLN A 64 -13.02 2.01 12.49
C GLN A 64 -12.43 1.48 13.80
N GLU A 65 -13.19 0.74 14.60
CA GLU A 65 -12.74 0.20 15.88
C GLU A 65 -11.54 -0.75 15.70
N ILE A 66 -11.63 -1.65 14.72
CA ILE A 66 -10.54 -2.56 14.36
C ILE A 66 -9.35 -1.78 13.81
N LYS A 67 -9.61 -0.73 13.03
CA LYS A 67 -8.56 0.15 12.48
C LYS A 67 -7.86 1.00 13.53
N GLU A 68 -8.30 1.03 14.77
CA GLU A 68 -7.60 1.74 15.85
C GLU A 68 -6.62 0.84 16.62
N ILE A 69 -6.78 -0.48 16.51
CA ILE A 69 -5.88 -1.45 17.16
C ILE A 69 -4.48 -1.31 16.57
N MET A 70 -3.46 -1.07 17.41
CA MET A 70 -2.08 -0.88 16.96
C MET A 70 -1.40 -2.22 16.65
N LEU A 71 -0.59 -2.22 15.60
CA LEU A 71 0.39 -3.27 15.32
C LEU A 71 1.78 -2.75 15.68
N HIS A 72 2.67 -3.65 16.04
CA HIS A 72 4.00 -3.32 16.55
C HIS A 72 5.09 -4.04 15.76
N THR A 73 6.27 -3.42 15.70
CA THR A 73 7.50 -4.05 15.22
C THR A 73 8.13 -4.94 16.29
N GLU A 74 9.17 -5.71 15.94
CA GLU A 74 9.96 -6.51 16.87
C GLU A 74 10.50 -5.67 18.05
N GLY A 75 10.97 -4.44 17.78
CA GLY A 75 11.37 -3.47 18.81
C GLY A 75 10.23 -2.88 19.66
N GLY A 76 8.98 -3.24 19.40
CA GLY A 76 7.79 -2.73 20.09
C GLY A 76 7.29 -1.37 19.58
N GLN A 77 7.90 -0.82 18.52
CA GLN A 77 7.46 0.46 17.96
C GLN A 77 6.13 0.28 17.21
N GLY A 78 5.18 1.18 17.43
CA GLY A 78 3.90 1.15 16.72
C GLY A 78 4.08 1.42 15.22
N ILE A 79 3.53 0.55 14.37
CA ILE A 79 3.56 0.71 12.92
C ILE A 79 2.48 1.74 12.53
N THR A 80 2.93 2.84 11.92
CA THR A 80 2.01 3.93 11.54
C THR A 80 1.30 3.59 10.23
N PRO A 81 -0.03 3.60 10.18
CA PRO A 81 -0.77 3.35 8.95
C PRO A 81 -0.50 4.47 7.93
N GLN A 82 -0.23 4.08 6.69
CA GLN A 82 -0.04 5.02 5.58
C GLN A 82 -1.28 5.05 4.68
N PRO A 83 -1.68 6.22 4.15
CA PRO A 83 -2.85 6.33 3.29
C PRO A 83 -2.62 5.71 1.91
N HIS A 84 -1.36 5.61 1.49
CA HIS A 84 -0.93 5.04 0.22
C HIS A 84 0.34 4.24 0.42
N PHE A 85 0.49 3.14 -0.30
CA PHE A 85 1.73 2.36 -0.34
C PHE A 85 2.04 1.95 -1.79
N LYS A 86 3.29 1.60 -2.07
CA LYS A 86 3.72 1.22 -3.42
C LYS A 86 3.78 -0.30 -3.55
N CYS A 87 2.94 -0.87 -4.40
CA CYS A 87 2.94 -2.29 -4.74
C CYS A 87 3.33 -2.47 -6.21
N LEU A 88 4.42 -3.18 -6.49
CA LEU A 88 4.89 -3.52 -7.84
C LEU A 88 4.96 -2.30 -8.80
N GLY A 89 5.33 -1.13 -8.28
CA GLY A 89 5.41 0.11 -9.06
C GLY A 89 4.16 0.99 -9.07
N VAL A 90 3.02 0.49 -8.59
CA VAL A 90 1.74 1.21 -8.54
C VAL A 90 1.46 1.67 -7.11
N GLN A 91 0.96 2.89 -6.95
CA GLN A 91 0.52 3.37 -5.64
C GLN A 91 -0.95 3.03 -5.40
N LEU A 92 -1.21 2.28 -4.35
CA LEU A 92 -2.55 1.86 -3.91
C LEU A 92 -2.94 2.67 -2.68
N SER A 93 -4.20 3.12 -2.64
CA SER A 93 -4.77 3.76 -1.46
C SER A 93 -5.41 2.77 -0.49
N GLU A 94 -5.73 3.24 0.71
CA GLU A 94 -6.52 2.50 1.71
C GLU A 94 -7.88 1.98 1.21
N HIS A 95 -8.40 2.53 0.10
CA HIS A 95 -9.64 2.09 -0.53
C HIS A 95 -9.41 1.14 -1.71
N CYS A 96 -8.20 0.59 -1.84
CA CYS A 96 -7.78 -0.21 -2.99
C CYS A 96 -7.95 0.52 -4.33
N SER A 97 -7.83 1.86 -4.30
CA SER A 97 -7.94 2.70 -5.48
C SER A 97 -6.55 3.12 -5.96
N ILE A 98 -6.35 3.08 -7.28
CA ILE A 98 -5.13 3.56 -7.96
C ILE A 98 -5.24 5.02 -8.41
N GLN A 99 -6.29 5.74 -8.01
CA GLN A 99 -6.52 7.13 -8.44
C GLN A 99 -5.35 8.06 -8.08
N TYR A 100 -4.74 7.87 -6.91
CA TYR A 100 -3.55 8.62 -6.51
C TYR A 100 -2.39 8.41 -7.49
N HIS A 101 -2.12 7.15 -7.84
CA HIS A 101 -1.10 6.80 -8.84
C HIS A 101 -1.39 7.42 -10.21
N ILE A 102 -2.66 7.36 -10.67
CA ILE A 102 -3.07 7.98 -11.93
C ILE A 102 -2.84 9.49 -11.89
N GLY A 103 -3.19 10.16 -10.79
CA GLY A 103 -2.96 11.59 -10.62
C GLY A 103 -1.46 11.95 -10.72
N GLU A 104 -0.59 11.20 -10.05
CA GLU A 104 0.85 11.39 -10.11
C GLU A 104 1.44 11.09 -11.50
N ALA A 105 0.95 10.05 -12.17
CA ALA A 105 1.36 9.72 -13.54
C ALA A 105 0.93 10.80 -14.54
N VAL A 106 -0.30 11.31 -14.41
CA VAL A 106 -0.84 12.39 -15.24
C VAL A 106 -0.12 13.71 -15.02
N LYS A 107 0.41 13.99 -13.83
CA LYS A 107 1.29 15.17 -13.61
C LYS A 107 2.61 15.04 -14.36
N LYS A 108 3.16 13.83 -14.48
CA LYS A 108 4.42 13.55 -15.19
C LYS A 108 4.23 13.52 -16.71
N ALA A 109 3.07 13.06 -17.18
CA ALA A 109 2.71 13.13 -18.58
C ALA A 109 2.15 14.52 -18.91
N ARG A 110 2.43 15.07 -20.10
CA ARG A 110 1.77 16.30 -20.57
C ARG A 110 0.33 15.99 -20.99
N THR A 111 -0.51 15.63 -20.03
CA THR A 111 -1.88 15.12 -20.25
C THR A 111 -2.87 15.85 -19.35
N PHE A 112 -4.13 15.91 -19.78
CA PHE A 112 -5.19 16.65 -19.10
C PHE A 112 -6.16 15.69 -18.43
N THR A 113 -6.57 15.99 -17.19
CA THR A 113 -7.55 15.20 -16.43
C THR A 113 -9.00 15.55 -16.76
N SER A 114 -9.25 16.71 -17.39
CA SER A 114 -10.60 17.16 -17.73
C SER A 114 -11.10 16.56 -19.04
N ARG A 115 -12.37 16.14 -19.05
CA ARG A 115 -13.12 15.76 -20.26
C ARG A 115 -14.17 16.80 -20.65
N GLU A 116 -14.15 17.97 -20.00
CA GLU A 116 -15.08 19.03 -20.32
C GLU A 116 -14.79 19.60 -21.74
N PRO A 117 -15.82 19.75 -22.60
CA PRO A 117 -15.63 20.20 -23.97
C PRO A 117 -14.92 21.55 -24.08
N GLU A 118 -15.29 22.53 -23.23
CA GLU A 118 -14.72 23.88 -23.27
C GLU A 118 -13.23 23.89 -22.91
N THR A 119 -12.88 23.24 -21.80
CA THR A 119 -11.49 23.06 -21.37
C THR A 119 -10.64 22.40 -22.46
N LEU A 120 -11.15 21.33 -23.09
CA LEU A 120 -10.44 20.64 -24.18
C LEU A 120 -10.25 21.51 -25.42
N LEU A 121 -11.25 22.30 -25.81
CA LEU A 121 -11.17 23.25 -26.93
C LEU A 121 -10.13 24.35 -26.69
N ILE A 122 -10.10 24.92 -25.48
CA ILE A 122 -9.12 25.94 -25.10
C ILE A 122 -7.70 25.35 -25.17
N LEU A 123 -7.51 24.16 -24.61
CA LEU A 123 -6.21 23.49 -24.59
C LEU A 123 -5.73 23.11 -26.00
N TRP A 124 -6.62 22.64 -26.87
CA TRP A 124 -6.28 22.35 -28.27
C TRP A 124 -5.82 23.59 -29.02
N ARG A 125 -6.57 24.71 -28.89
CA ARG A 125 -6.20 26.00 -29.50
C ARG A 125 -4.87 26.53 -28.96
N ALA A 126 -4.61 26.37 -27.67
CA ALA A 126 -3.40 26.89 -27.04
C ALA A 126 -2.15 26.03 -27.28
N SER A 127 -2.31 24.71 -27.40
CA SER A 127 -1.18 23.76 -27.32
C SER A 127 -0.90 23.01 -28.62
N VAL A 128 -1.93 22.81 -29.46
CA VAL A 128 -1.83 21.97 -30.67
C VAL A 128 -1.89 22.83 -31.92
N GLN A 129 -2.84 23.76 -32.01
CA GLN A 129 -3.02 24.62 -33.19
C GLN A 129 -1.74 25.40 -33.59
N PRO A 130 -0.96 26.01 -32.66
CA PRO A 130 0.26 26.75 -33.02
C PRO A 130 1.41 25.89 -33.55
N LEU A 131 1.30 24.57 -33.48
CA LEU A 131 2.28 23.62 -34.02
C LEU A 131 1.88 23.10 -35.41
N LEU A 132 0.62 23.32 -35.82
CA LEU A 132 0.07 22.87 -37.09
C LEU A 132 -0.03 23.99 -38.13
N ASP A 133 -0.12 25.24 -37.68
CA ASP A 133 -0.08 26.46 -38.49
C ASP A 133 1.36 26.98 -38.66
#